data_AF-A0A1I0ERX6-F1
#
_entry.id   AF-A0A1I0ERX6-F1
#
_cell.length_a   1.000
_cell.length_b   1.000
_cell.length_c   1.000
_cell.angle_alpha   90.00
_cell.angle_beta   90.00
_cell.angle_gamma   90.00
#
_symmetry.space_group_name_H-M   'P 1'
#
loop_
_entity.id
_entity.type
_entity.pdbx_description
1 polymer ?
#
loop_
_entity_poly.entity_id
_entity_poly.type
_entity_poly.pdbx_seq_one_letter_code
_entity_poly.pdbx_strand_id
1 'polypeptide(L)'
;MSRYGPRIAALARRAERERAAFDAAETGSDGDPSPARPTSPDDAVGYLRAGAGQAIWLYIEARTGGRLVPFSDAEFDALETAMNRWLECYTRCHGVALEAEFSVREAAELLLETRNIVDTAQLLTCVPARRARQQPTQ
;
A
#
# COMPACT_ATOMS: atom_id res chain seq x y z
N MET A 1 -18.49 -15.85 -0.72
CA MET A 1 -17.22 -15.34 -1.26
C MET A 1 -17.44 -14.86 -2.68
N SER A 2 -16.98 -13.67 -3.00
CA SER A 2 -17.04 -13.09 -4.35
C SER A 2 -15.99 -13.74 -5.28
N ARG A 3 -16.10 -13.46 -6.58
CA ARG A 3 -15.08 -13.85 -7.58
C ARG A 3 -13.68 -13.29 -7.29
N TYR A 4 -13.60 -12.25 -6.44
CA TYR A 4 -12.35 -11.61 -6.05
C TYR A 4 -11.75 -12.19 -4.76
N GLY A 5 -12.53 -12.94 -3.96
CA GLY A 5 -12.10 -13.50 -2.67
C GLY A 5 -10.72 -14.18 -2.71
N PRO A 6 -10.42 -15.08 -3.68
CA PRO A 6 -9.10 -15.68 -3.80
C PRO A 6 -7.96 -14.68 -4.03
N ARG A 7 -8.20 -13.62 -4.81
CA ARG A 7 -7.21 -12.55 -5.08
C ARG A 7 -7.00 -11.68 -3.84
N ILE A 8 -8.07 -11.32 -3.14
CA ILE A 8 -8.02 -10.56 -1.89
C ILE A 8 -7.21 -11.35 -0.85
N ALA A 9 -7.51 -12.63 -0.66
CA ALA A 9 -6.80 -13.49 0.29
C ALA A 9 -5.30 -13.65 -0.07
N ALA A 10 -4.98 -13.79 -1.35
CA ALA A 10 -3.59 -13.85 -1.80
C ALA A 10 -2.83 -12.55 -1.51
N LEU A 11 -3.47 -11.40 -1.76
CA LEU A 11 -2.91 -10.08 -1.51
C LEU A 11 -2.68 -9.83 -0.01
N ALA A 12 -3.66 -10.15 0.82
CA ALA A 12 -3.58 -10.03 2.28
C ALA A 12 -2.46 -10.89 2.88
N ARG A 13 -2.35 -12.16 2.44
CA ARG A 13 -1.26 -13.04 2.89
C ARG A 13 0.11 -12.54 2.48
N ARG A 14 0.23 -11.91 1.31
CA ARG A 14 1.50 -11.34 0.87
C ARG A 14 1.85 -10.09 1.69
N ALA A 15 0.89 -9.21 1.93
CA ALA A 15 1.08 -8.03 2.77
C ALA A 15 1.56 -8.41 4.19
N GLU A 16 0.97 -9.45 4.79
CA GLU A 16 1.42 -9.98 6.10
C GLU A 16 2.89 -10.42 6.07
N ARG A 17 3.29 -11.21 5.07
CA ARG A 17 4.67 -11.72 4.98
C ARG A 17 5.69 -10.59 4.86
N GLU A 18 5.36 -9.57 4.07
CA GLU A 18 6.26 -8.43 3.83
C GLU A 18 6.38 -7.57 5.09
N ARG A 19 5.26 -7.32 5.80
CA ARG A 19 5.27 -6.62 7.09
C ARG A 19 6.10 -7.39 8.14
N ALA A 20 5.87 -8.69 8.27
CA ALA A 20 6.62 -9.54 9.19
C ALA A 20 8.14 -9.56 8.87
N ALA A 21 8.51 -9.48 7.59
CA ALA A 21 9.91 -9.36 7.19
C ALA A 21 10.54 -8.04 7.67
N PHE A 22 9.80 -6.92 7.63
CA PHE A 22 10.24 -5.65 8.22
C PHE A 22 10.41 -5.77 9.74
N ASP A 23 9.41 -6.29 10.45
CA ASP A 23 9.45 -6.38 11.91
C ASP A 23 10.61 -7.30 12.39
N ALA A 24 10.88 -8.39 11.66
CA ALA A 24 12.02 -9.26 11.92
C ALA A 24 13.37 -8.56 11.67
N ALA A 25 13.48 -7.74 10.63
CA ALA A 25 14.68 -6.97 10.33
C ALA A 25 14.96 -5.87 11.37
N GLU A 26 13.92 -5.29 11.98
CA GLU A 26 14.10 -4.29 13.06
C GLU A 26 14.49 -4.93 14.40
N THR A 27 14.00 -6.16 14.67
CA THR A 27 14.30 -6.88 15.93
C THR A 27 15.64 -7.61 15.89
N GLY A 28 16.07 -8.08 14.71
CA GLY A 28 17.33 -8.79 14.49
C GLY A 28 18.54 -7.87 14.39
N SER A 29 18.81 -7.06 15.42
CA SER A 29 20.03 -6.25 15.52
C SER A 29 21.05 -6.93 16.45
N ASP A 30 21.64 -8.02 15.97
CA ASP A 30 22.92 -8.55 16.45
C ASP A 30 23.81 -8.81 15.23
N GLY A 31 24.39 -7.73 14.67
CA GLY A 31 25.62 -7.78 13.87
C GLY A 31 25.61 -8.45 12.49
N ASP A 32 24.54 -9.09 12.04
CA ASP A 32 24.48 -9.73 10.71
C ASP A 32 23.77 -8.80 9.70
N PRO A 33 24.39 -8.46 8.54
CA PRO A 33 23.73 -7.67 7.50
C PRO A 33 22.63 -8.51 6.84
N SER A 34 21.46 -8.55 7.47
CA SER A 34 20.21 -9.10 6.95
C SER A 34 19.92 -8.49 5.57
N PRO A 35 19.42 -9.27 4.59
CA PRO A 35 19.42 -8.88 3.18
C PRO A 35 18.63 -7.60 2.99
N ALA A 36 19.36 -6.56 2.60
CA ALA A 36 18.92 -5.30 2.00
C ALA A 36 17.48 -4.91 2.34
N ARG A 37 17.32 -4.13 3.42
CA ARG A 37 16.22 -3.15 3.54
C ARG A 37 15.98 -2.57 2.13
N PRO A 38 14.75 -2.54 1.59
CA PRO A 38 14.47 -1.89 0.31
C PRO A 38 14.86 -0.43 0.44
N THR A 39 16.09 -0.15 0.01
CA THR A 39 16.80 1.11 0.18
C THR A 39 16.73 1.92 -1.11
N SER A 40 16.13 1.35 -2.16
CA SER A 40 15.88 2.04 -3.41
C SER A 40 14.42 2.53 -3.49
N PRO A 41 14.19 3.74 -4.02
CA PRO A 41 12.85 4.22 -4.36
C PRO A 41 12.08 3.28 -5.30
N ASP A 42 12.78 2.50 -6.13
CA ASP A 42 12.16 1.55 -7.05
C ASP A 42 11.48 0.39 -6.33
N ASP A 43 12.06 -0.08 -5.21
CA ASP A 43 11.45 -1.12 -4.37
C ASP A 43 10.17 -0.61 -3.68
N ALA A 44 10.19 0.66 -3.22
CA ALA A 44 9.04 1.30 -2.60
C ALA A 44 7.84 1.40 -3.58
N VAL A 45 8.12 1.79 -4.83
CA VAL A 45 7.10 1.81 -5.89
C VAL A 45 6.59 0.40 -6.22
N GLY A 46 7.41 -0.63 -6.04
CA GLY A 46 7.01 -2.03 -6.12
C GLY A 46 5.86 -2.38 -5.18
N TYR A 47 5.94 -1.95 -3.91
CA TYR A 47 4.88 -2.14 -2.93
C TYR A 47 3.58 -1.42 -3.28
N LEU A 48 3.69 -0.24 -3.90
CA LEU A 48 2.53 0.48 -4.38
C LEU A 48 1.87 -0.22 -5.57
N ARG A 49 2.64 -0.62 -6.60
CA ARG A 49 2.07 -1.20 -7.83
C ARG A 49 1.57 -2.63 -7.66
N ALA A 50 2.32 -3.46 -6.93
CA ALA A 50 2.00 -4.87 -6.74
C ALA A 50 1.16 -5.15 -5.47
N GLY A 51 1.05 -4.16 -4.59
CA GLY A 51 0.35 -4.24 -3.31
C GLY A 51 -0.87 -3.32 -3.25
N ALA A 52 -0.69 -2.11 -2.71
CA ALA A 52 -1.78 -1.17 -2.43
C ALA A 52 -2.63 -0.86 -3.68
N GLY A 53 -1.98 -0.62 -4.82
CA GLY A 53 -2.65 -0.36 -6.09
C GLY A 53 -3.49 -1.54 -6.58
N GLN A 54 -3.05 -2.79 -6.35
CA GLN A 54 -3.86 -3.97 -6.66
C GLN A 54 -5.10 -4.04 -5.75
N ALA A 55 -4.96 -3.70 -4.46
CA ALA A 55 -6.10 -3.68 -3.53
C ALA A 55 -7.15 -2.66 -3.98
N ILE A 56 -6.70 -1.43 -4.25
CA ILE A 56 -7.58 -0.33 -4.69
C ILE A 56 -8.24 -0.68 -6.03
N TRP A 57 -7.49 -1.26 -6.97
CA TRP A 57 -8.04 -1.65 -8.27
C TRP A 57 -9.12 -2.74 -8.14
N LEU A 58 -8.93 -3.74 -7.27
CA LEU A 58 -9.96 -4.76 -7.01
C LEU A 58 -11.26 -4.14 -6.48
N TYR A 59 -11.17 -3.12 -5.62
CA TYR A 59 -12.33 -2.37 -5.16
C TYR A 59 -13.03 -1.64 -6.32
N ILE A 60 -12.27 -0.90 -7.13
CA ILE A 60 -12.82 -0.16 -8.29
C ILE A 60 -13.48 -1.13 -9.29
N GLU A 61 -12.83 -2.25 -9.60
CA GLU A 61 -13.34 -3.24 -10.56
C GLU A 61 -14.64 -3.87 -10.06
N ALA A 62 -14.75 -4.18 -8.77
CA ALA A 62 -15.99 -4.71 -8.18
C ALA A 62 -17.15 -3.70 -8.25
N ARG A 63 -16.86 -2.39 -8.28
CA ARG A 63 -17.86 -1.32 -8.36
C ARG A 63 -18.17 -0.85 -9.78
N THR A 64 -17.25 -1.02 -10.73
CA THR A 64 -17.37 -0.44 -12.09
C THR A 64 -17.28 -1.45 -13.23
N GLY A 65 -16.92 -2.71 -12.95
CA GLY A 65 -16.67 -3.77 -13.94
C GLY A 65 -17.90 -4.39 -14.62
N GLY A 66 -18.92 -3.59 -14.95
CA GLY A 66 -20.12 -3.96 -15.70
C GLY A 66 -21.19 -4.76 -14.91
N ARG A 67 -20.80 -5.44 -13.84
CA ARG A 67 -21.74 -5.98 -12.83
C ARG A 67 -21.20 -5.64 -11.44
N LEU A 68 -22.02 -4.96 -10.64
CA LEU A 68 -21.71 -4.70 -9.24
C LEU A 68 -21.55 -6.03 -8.51
N VAL A 69 -20.37 -6.26 -7.93
CA VAL A 69 -20.08 -7.44 -7.12
C VAL A 69 -20.01 -6.98 -5.66
N PRO A 70 -20.97 -7.36 -4.80
CA PRO A 70 -20.87 -7.08 -3.39
C PRO A 70 -19.75 -7.93 -2.76
N PHE A 71 -18.89 -7.28 -1.97
CA PHE A 71 -18.01 -7.97 -1.05
C PHE A 71 -18.78 -8.36 0.21
N SER A 72 -18.45 -9.50 0.81
CA SER A 72 -18.80 -9.72 2.22
C SER A 72 -17.95 -8.82 3.11
N ASP A 73 -18.41 -8.53 4.33
CA ASP A 73 -17.68 -7.72 5.31
C ASP A 73 -16.23 -8.21 5.49
N ALA A 74 -16.05 -9.52 5.66
CA ALA A 74 -14.71 -10.13 5.77
C ALA A 74 -13.81 -9.94 4.52
N GLU A 75 -14.40 -9.85 3.32
CA GLU A 75 -13.63 -9.57 2.10
C GLU A 75 -13.25 -8.10 2.01
N PHE A 76 -14.16 -7.21 2.43
CA PHE A 76 -13.92 -5.78 2.50
C PHE A 76 -12.84 -5.44 3.53
N ASP A 77 -12.95 -5.98 4.75
CA ASP A 77 -11.97 -5.81 5.82
C ASP A 77 -10.60 -6.35 5.43
N ALA A 78 -10.56 -7.52 4.78
CA ALA A 78 -9.31 -8.10 4.29
C ALA A 78 -8.66 -7.24 3.20
N LEU A 79 -9.46 -6.62 2.33
CA LEU A 79 -8.97 -5.73 1.29
C LEU A 79 -8.37 -4.45 1.86
N GLU A 80 -9.08 -3.82 2.79
CA GLU A 80 -8.64 -2.60 3.47
C GLU A 80 -7.40 -2.85 4.32
N THR A 81 -7.40 -3.93 5.10
CA THR A 81 -6.23 -4.35 5.90
C THR A 81 -5.02 -4.62 5.00
N ALA A 82 -5.21 -5.31 3.88
CA ALA A 82 -4.12 -5.59 2.95
C ALA A 82 -3.56 -4.29 2.35
N MET A 83 -4.44 -3.38 1.91
CA MET A 83 -4.06 -2.07 1.37
C MET A 83 -3.20 -1.28 2.37
N ASN A 84 -3.68 -1.15 3.60
CA ASN A 84 -2.99 -0.39 4.65
C ASN A 84 -1.61 -0.99 4.94
N ARG A 85 -1.50 -2.31 5.11
CA ARG A 85 -0.20 -2.97 5.33
C ARG A 85 0.80 -2.74 4.20
N TRP A 86 0.35 -2.71 2.96
CA TRP A 86 1.21 -2.35 1.82
C TRP A 86 1.68 -0.90 1.87
N LEU A 87 0.80 0.03 2.28
CA LEU A 87 1.17 1.43 2.49
C LEU A 87 2.18 1.58 3.63
N GLU A 88 2.04 0.81 4.70
CA GLU A 88 3.02 0.83 5.79
C GLU A 88 4.40 0.33 5.32
N CYS A 89 4.44 -0.76 4.54
CA CYS A 89 5.69 -1.24 3.92
C CYS A 89 6.33 -0.16 3.05
N TYR A 90 5.51 0.53 2.24
CA TYR A 90 5.95 1.67 1.45
C TYR A 90 6.54 2.78 2.32
N THR A 91 5.86 3.21 3.39
CA THR A 91 6.38 4.26 4.28
C THR A 91 7.66 3.84 4.99
N ARG A 92 7.79 2.56 5.36
CA ARG A 92 9.02 2.01 5.96
C ARG A 92 10.20 2.04 5.01
N CYS A 93 9.99 1.87 3.69
CA CYS A 93 11.05 2.07 2.68
C CYS A 93 11.59 3.52 2.69
N HIS A 94 10.75 4.47 3.09
CA HIS A 94 11.12 5.88 3.27
C HIS A 94 11.60 6.22 4.69
N GLY A 95 11.79 5.21 5.56
CA GLY A 95 12.22 5.40 6.95
C GLY A 95 11.13 5.95 7.88
N VAL A 96 9.87 5.89 7.47
CA VAL A 96 8.72 6.36 8.26
C VAL A 96 7.92 5.15 8.74
N ALA A 97 7.83 4.99 10.06
CA ALA A 97 6.87 4.06 10.66
C ALA A 97 5.50 4.75 10.71
N LEU A 98 4.55 4.26 9.92
CA LEU A 98 3.17 4.71 9.90
C LEU A 98 2.27 3.52 10.27
N GLU A 99 1.29 3.75 11.14
CA GLU A 99 0.15 2.86 11.33
C GLU A 99 -0.97 3.36 10.41
N ALA A 100 -1.25 2.61 9.34
CA ALA A 100 -2.16 3.07 8.29
C ALA A 100 -3.59 2.60 8.57
N GLU A 101 -4.54 3.55 8.58
CA GLU A 101 -5.98 3.30 8.80
C GLU A 101 -6.82 4.03 7.74
N PHE A 102 -6.46 3.90 6.47
CA PHE A 102 -7.20 4.50 5.37
C PHE A 102 -8.30 3.58 4.88
N SER A 103 -9.44 4.16 4.49
CA SER A 103 -10.48 3.37 3.85
C SER A 103 -10.12 3.04 2.40
N VAL A 104 -10.47 1.84 1.92
CA VAL A 104 -10.22 1.50 0.51
C VAL A 104 -11.01 2.39 -0.46
N ARG A 105 -12.13 2.94 0.01
CA ARG A 105 -12.95 3.89 -0.74
C ARG A 105 -12.21 5.22 -0.96
N GLU A 106 -11.67 5.82 0.11
CA GLU A 106 -10.90 7.06 0.05
C GLU A 106 -9.71 6.91 -0.91
N ALA A 107 -8.97 5.80 -0.78
CA ALA A 107 -7.86 5.51 -1.66
C ALA A 107 -8.27 5.34 -3.13
N ALA A 108 -9.45 4.76 -3.39
CA ALA A 108 -10.01 4.65 -4.73
C ALA A 108 -10.42 5.99 -5.33
N GLU A 109 -11.03 6.87 -4.53
CA GLU A 109 -11.40 8.23 -4.94
C GLU A 109 -10.13 9.02 -5.34
N LEU A 110 -9.10 9.00 -4.50
CA LEU A 110 -7.80 9.63 -4.80
C LEU A 110 -7.10 9.01 -6.02
N LEU A 111 -7.17 7.69 -6.19
CA LEU A 111 -6.56 7.03 -7.37
C LEU A 111 -7.26 7.45 -8.67
N LEU A 112 -8.58 7.60 -8.65
CA LEU A 112 -9.33 8.07 -9.82
C LEU A 112 -9.04 9.54 -10.14
N GLU A 113 -8.84 10.37 -9.12
CA GLU A 113 -8.48 11.78 -9.28
C GLU A 113 -7.05 11.95 -9.81
N THR A 114 -6.07 11.31 -9.16
CA THR A 114 -4.65 11.45 -9.51
C THR A 114 -4.26 10.66 -10.75
N ARG A 115 -4.93 9.52 -11.01
CA ARG A 115 -4.54 8.51 -12.01
C ARG A 115 -3.11 8.01 -11.84
N ASN A 116 -2.56 8.13 -10.62
CA ASN A 116 -1.18 7.78 -10.31
C ASN A 116 -1.10 7.23 -8.88
N ILE A 117 -0.71 5.96 -8.75
CA ILE A 117 -0.62 5.29 -7.45
C ILE A 117 0.43 5.90 -6.53
N VAL A 118 1.51 6.48 -7.08
CA VAL A 118 2.54 7.15 -6.28
C VAL A 118 1.98 8.45 -5.68
N ASP A 119 1.30 9.25 -6.49
CA ASP A 119 0.66 10.49 -6.01
C ASP A 119 -0.46 10.18 -5.02
N THR A 120 -1.24 9.11 -5.27
CA THR A 120 -2.26 8.61 -4.33
C THR A 120 -1.62 8.26 -2.97
N ALA A 121 -0.56 7.45 -2.99
CA ALA A 121 0.13 7.05 -1.77
C ALA A 121 0.74 8.25 -1.03
N GLN A 122 1.32 9.20 -1.75
CA GLN A 122 1.87 10.42 -1.16
C GLN A 122 0.77 11.30 -0.55
N LEU A 123 -0.41 11.41 -1.17
CA LEU A 123 -1.53 12.16 -0.61
C LEU A 123 -2.10 11.50 0.64
N LEU A 124 -2.24 10.17 0.65
CA LEU A 124 -2.70 9.40 1.82
C LEU A 124 -1.70 9.48 2.98
N THR A 125 -0.42 9.18 2.71
CA THR A 125 0.58 8.96 3.76
C THR A 125 1.42 10.20 4.07
N CYS A 126 1.38 11.23 3.24
CA CYS A 126 2.33 12.36 3.24
C CYS A 126 3.80 11.96 3.03
N VAL A 127 4.05 10.73 2.53
CA VAL A 127 5.40 10.17 2.30
C VAL A 127 5.62 9.91 0.80
N PRO A 128 6.80 10.24 0.24
CA PRO A 128 7.86 11.05 0.85
C PRO A 128 7.35 12.48 1.10
N ALA A 129 7.94 13.16 2.08
CA ALA A 129 7.63 14.56 2.33
C ALA A 129 7.73 15.35 1.01
N ARG A 130 6.67 16.10 0.66
CA ARG A 130 6.71 16.97 -0.52
C ARG A 130 7.88 17.91 -0.34
N ARG A 131 8.90 17.81 -1.21
CA ARG A 131 10.03 18.73 -1.23
C ARG A 131 9.42 20.12 -1.39
N ALA A 132 9.41 20.92 -0.32
CA ALA A 132 8.90 22.27 -0.37
C ALA A 132 9.56 22.93 -1.58
N ARG A 133 8.73 23.36 -2.54
CA ARG A 133 9.15 23.92 -3.81
C ARG A 133 10.20 25.00 -3.48
N GLN A 134 11.48 24.73 -3.74
CA GLN A 134 12.52 25.72 -3.56
C GLN A 134 12.17 26.84 -4.53
N GLN A 135 11.69 27.96 -4.00
CA GLN A 135 11.56 29.19 -4.78
C GLN A 135 12.97 29.49 -5.30
N PRO A 136 13.15 29.71 -6.62
CA PRO A 136 14.42 30.26 -7.08
C PRO A 136 14.54 31.63 -6.43
N THR A 137 15.50 31.78 -5.51
CA THR A 137 15.95 33.08 -5.06
C THR A 137 16.45 33.82 -6.31
N GLN A 138 15.75 34.88 -6.68
CA GLN A 138 16.22 35.84 -7.69
C GLN A 138 17.48 36.56 -7.21
#